data_AF-A0A2D1R651-F1
#
_entry.id   AF-A0A2D1R651-F1
#
_cell.length_a   1.000
_cell.length_b   1.000
_cell.length_c   1.000
_cell.angle_alpha   90.00
_cell.angle_beta   90.00
_cell.angle_gamma   90.00
#
_symmetry.space_group_name_H-M   'P 1'
#
loop_
_entity.id
_entity.type
_entity.pdbx_description
1 polymer ?
#
loop_
_entity_poly.entity_id
_entity_poly.type
_entity_poly.pdbx_seq_one_letter_code
_entity_poly.pdbx_strand_id
1 'polypeptide(L)'
;MNRASMRRTSLFLACLLAGCQQAATPGAAAPDRSGAAASGLERAAIATGAIADASRIAPVGLFQRRHEAGRDSLCVLPAKSGDYRFGLEAIFGTEQSCHGAGTARRAGDKLILSFSGGRKCIIVAQYDGDQVALPGVVDMACDRLCDGRGNLEGVTFPRIANDAGAALRARDREDEPLCEAD
;
A
#
# COMPACT_ATOMS: atom_id res chain seq x y z
N MET A 1 54.43 23.80 -45.32
CA MET A 1 53.04 23.32 -45.36
C MET A 1 52.51 23.06 -43.95
N ASN A 2 51.49 23.84 -43.57
CA ASN A 2 50.31 23.55 -42.76
C ASN A 2 50.43 22.82 -41.41
N ARG A 3 50.62 23.61 -40.35
CA ARG A 3 50.04 23.37 -39.02
C ARG A 3 48.67 24.04 -38.95
N ALA A 4 47.58 23.30 -39.10
CA ALA A 4 46.26 23.73 -38.65
C ALA A 4 45.27 22.56 -38.73
N SER A 5 44.31 22.55 -37.82
CA SER A 5 43.03 21.83 -37.95
C SER A 5 42.88 20.44 -37.31
N MET A 6 43.42 20.21 -36.12
CA MET A 6 42.99 19.07 -35.28
C MET A 6 42.62 19.49 -33.85
N ARG A 7 42.03 20.68 -33.70
CA ARG A 7 41.60 21.22 -32.39
C ARG A 7 40.23 21.90 -32.42
N ARG A 8 39.56 21.92 -33.58
CA ARG A 8 38.26 22.58 -33.78
C ARG A 8 37.07 21.62 -33.85
N THR A 9 37.31 20.33 -34.10
CA THR A 9 36.25 19.33 -34.23
C THR A 9 35.74 18.77 -32.90
N SER A 10 36.47 18.93 -31.79
CA SER A 10 36.00 18.46 -30.47
C SER A 10 35.05 19.42 -29.75
N LEU A 11 34.94 20.69 -30.15
CA LEU A 11 34.03 21.63 -29.48
C LEU A 11 32.58 21.48 -29.93
N PHE A 12 32.32 21.01 -31.14
CA PHE A 12 30.95 20.87 -31.65
C PHE A 12 30.18 19.70 -31.03
N LEU A 13 30.89 18.68 -30.50
CA LEU A 13 30.25 17.52 -29.88
C LEU A 13 29.79 17.80 -28.44
N ALA A 14 30.38 18.80 -27.76
CA ALA A 14 30.00 19.16 -26.39
C ALA A 14 28.71 20.00 -26.32
N CYS A 15 28.36 20.75 -27.37
CA CYS A 15 27.15 21.58 -27.37
C CYS A 15 25.85 20.80 -27.57
N LEU A 16 25.91 19.56 -28.09
CA LEU A 16 24.70 18.76 -28.37
C LEU A 16 24.13 18.05 -27.13
N LEU A 17 24.83 18.03 -26.00
CA LEU A 17 24.38 17.40 -24.74
C LEU A 17 23.64 18.38 -23.79
N ALA A 18 23.61 19.68 -24.09
CA ALA A 18 22.99 20.67 -23.21
C ALA A 18 21.47 20.87 -23.43
N GLY A 19 20.88 20.20 -24.43
CA GLY A 19 19.50 20.46 -24.90
C GLY A 19 18.37 19.67 -24.22
N CYS A 20 18.66 18.67 -23.38
CA CYS A 20 17.61 17.87 -22.70
C CYS A 20 17.27 18.37 -21.28
N GLN A 21 17.78 19.53 -20.89
CA GLN A 21 17.47 20.13 -19.58
C GLN A 21 16.14 20.86 -19.69
N GLN A 22 15.04 20.11 -19.57
CA GLN A 22 13.70 20.66 -19.44
C GLN A 22 13.72 21.65 -18.26
N ALA A 23 13.58 22.95 -18.57
CA ALA A 23 13.49 23.98 -17.55
C ALA A 23 12.32 23.67 -16.63
N ALA A 24 12.61 23.30 -15.39
CA ALA A 24 11.63 23.17 -14.34
C ALA A 24 10.99 24.55 -14.13
N THR A 25 9.73 24.69 -14.51
CA THR A 25 8.90 25.84 -14.17
C THR A 25 8.82 25.95 -12.65
N PRO A 26 9.30 27.04 -12.02
CA PRO A 26 9.08 27.27 -10.61
C PRO A 26 7.61 27.66 -10.42
N GLY A 27 6.78 26.67 -10.10
CA GLY A 27 5.34 26.87 -9.94
C GLY A 27 4.49 25.60 -10.01
N ALA A 28 5.02 24.49 -10.51
CA ALA A 28 4.36 23.20 -10.35
C ALA A 28 4.67 22.68 -8.94
N ALA A 29 3.89 23.10 -7.95
CA ALA A 29 3.72 22.32 -6.74
C ALA A 29 3.39 20.89 -7.21
N ALA A 30 4.30 19.96 -6.94
CA ALA A 30 4.00 18.55 -7.10
C ALA A 30 2.69 18.31 -6.34
N PRO A 31 1.65 17.72 -6.97
CA PRO A 31 0.46 17.40 -6.21
C PRO A 31 0.92 16.44 -5.12
N ASP A 32 0.79 16.92 -3.89
CA ASP A 32 0.93 16.13 -2.70
C ASP A 32 -0.04 14.95 -2.88
N ARG A 33 0.48 13.75 -3.21
CA ARG A 33 -0.32 12.52 -3.32
C ARG A 33 -0.64 12.01 -1.92
N SER A 34 -1.07 12.92 -1.07
CA SER A 34 -1.25 12.74 0.35
C SER A 34 -2.73 12.92 0.63
N GLY A 35 -3.50 11.86 0.42
CA GLY A 35 -4.84 11.66 1.03
C GLY A 35 -5.83 12.83 0.90
N ALA A 36 -5.82 13.57 -0.22
CA ALA A 36 -6.76 14.66 -0.42
C ALA A 36 -8.16 14.09 -0.73
N ALA A 37 -9.18 14.64 -0.08
CA ALA A 37 -10.58 14.37 -0.38
C ALA A 37 -10.85 14.43 -1.89
N ALA A 38 -11.75 13.57 -2.38
CA ALA A 38 -11.99 13.36 -3.80
C ALA A 38 -12.06 14.69 -4.59
N SER A 39 -11.22 14.81 -5.61
CA SER A 39 -11.15 16.01 -6.44
C SER A 39 -12.52 16.31 -7.08
N GLY A 40 -12.74 17.55 -7.53
CA GLY A 40 -14.01 17.89 -8.22
C GLY A 40 -14.28 16.97 -9.42
N LEU A 41 -13.23 16.59 -10.16
CA LEU A 41 -13.32 15.66 -11.27
C LEU A 41 -13.66 14.24 -10.82
N GLU A 42 -13.03 13.77 -9.75
CA GLU A 42 -13.28 12.45 -9.18
C GLU A 42 -14.71 12.31 -8.68
N ARG A 43 -15.24 13.31 -7.97
CA ARG A 43 -16.66 13.33 -7.55
C ARG A 43 -17.62 13.29 -8.74
N ALA A 44 -17.33 14.01 -9.82
CA ALA A 44 -18.14 13.96 -11.03
C ALA A 44 -18.08 12.57 -11.69
N ALA A 45 -16.89 11.97 -11.77
CA ALA A 45 -16.70 10.63 -12.31
C ALA A 45 -17.40 9.55 -11.47
N ILE A 46 -17.40 9.67 -10.14
CA ILE A 46 -18.19 8.81 -9.25
C ILE A 46 -19.70 9.00 -9.51
N ALA A 47 -20.16 10.25 -9.64
CA ALA A 47 -21.58 10.56 -9.85
C ALA A 47 -22.12 10.03 -11.18
N THR A 48 -21.28 9.97 -12.22
CA THR A 48 -21.64 9.37 -13.52
C THR A 48 -21.41 7.86 -13.58
N GLY A 49 -20.84 7.26 -12.53
CA GLY A 49 -20.48 5.84 -12.49
C GLY A 49 -19.25 5.50 -13.35
N ALA A 50 -18.48 6.49 -13.80
CA ALA A 50 -17.25 6.28 -14.57
C ALA A 50 -16.14 5.63 -13.72
N ILE A 51 -16.12 5.89 -12.42
CA ILE A 51 -15.24 5.21 -11.45
C ILE A 51 -16.05 4.77 -10.22
N ALA A 52 -15.60 3.71 -9.55
CA ALA A 52 -16.26 3.19 -8.36
C ALA A 52 -16.12 4.15 -7.17
N ASP A 53 -17.17 4.26 -6.37
CA ASP A 53 -17.11 4.95 -5.08
C ASP A 53 -16.52 4.01 -4.02
N ALA A 54 -15.20 4.05 -3.87
CA ALA A 54 -14.48 3.27 -2.85
C ALA A 54 -15.11 3.44 -1.47
N SER A 55 -15.65 4.63 -1.15
CA SER A 55 -16.28 4.97 0.13
C SER A 55 -17.50 4.12 0.47
N ARG A 56 -18.10 3.44 -0.53
CA ARG A 56 -19.28 2.57 -0.37
C ARG A 56 -18.94 1.08 -0.34
N ILE A 57 -17.70 0.71 -0.63
CA ILE A 57 -17.27 -0.69 -0.67
C ILE A 57 -16.84 -1.10 0.75
N ALA A 58 -17.45 -2.15 1.28
CA ALA A 58 -17.07 -2.68 2.58
C ALA A 58 -15.68 -3.37 2.49
N PRO A 59 -14.82 -3.19 3.51
CA PRO A 59 -13.49 -3.80 3.52
C PRO A 59 -13.54 -5.30 3.86
N VAL A 60 -14.72 -5.86 4.16
CA VAL A 60 -14.89 -7.30 4.44
C VAL A 60 -14.39 -8.13 3.25
N GLY A 61 -13.63 -9.19 3.54
CA GLY A 61 -13.12 -10.10 2.53
C GLY A 61 -11.71 -10.60 2.78
N LEU A 62 -11.17 -11.27 1.77
CA LEU A 62 -9.82 -11.82 1.74
C LEU A 62 -8.98 -11.05 0.74
N PHE A 63 -7.80 -10.63 1.15
CA PHE A 63 -6.80 -9.93 0.36
C PHE A 63 -5.50 -10.71 0.42
N GLN A 64 -4.88 -10.97 -0.73
CA GLN A 64 -3.64 -11.73 -0.78
C GLN A 64 -2.77 -11.32 -1.94
N ARG A 65 -1.46 -11.33 -1.73
CA ARG A 65 -0.45 -11.19 -2.78
C ARG A 65 0.48 -12.38 -2.73
N ARG A 66 0.73 -13.01 -3.88
CA ARG A 66 1.76 -14.06 -4.01
C ARG A 66 3.02 -13.49 -4.66
N HIS A 67 4.17 -13.92 -4.19
CA HIS A 67 5.49 -13.57 -4.73
C HIS A 67 6.50 -14.68 -4.38
N GLU A 68 7.75 -14.54 -4.83
CA GLU A 68 8.80 -15.57 -4.66
C GLU A 68 9.03 -15.96 -3.19
N ALA A 69 8.97 -15.00 -2.27
CA ALA A 69 9.17 -15.27 -0.84
C ALA A 69 7.98 -15.96 -0.14
N GLY A 70 6.79 -15.99 -0.75
CA GLY A 70 5.59 -16.52 -0.09
C GLY A 70 4.30 -15.81 -0.48
N ARG A 71 3.38 -15.72 0.48
CA ARG A 71 2.06 -15.13 0.30
C ARG A 71 1.76 -14.17 1.44
N ASP A 72 1.63 -12.89 1.11
CA ASP A 72 1.05 -11.91 2.01
C ASP A 72 -0.47 -12.13 2.05
N SER A 73 -1.05 -12.12 3.25
CA SER A 73 -2.49 -12.32 3.46
C SER A 73 -3.02 -11.30 4.46
N LEU A 74 -4.19 -10.74 4.15
CA LEU A 74 -4.99 -9.92 5.05
C LEU A 74 -6.43 -10.41 4.95
N CYS A 75 -7.05 -10.69 6.08
CA CYS A 75 -8.47 -11.00 6.17
C CYS A 75 -9.17 -9.92 6.99
N VAL A 76 -10.38 -9.55 6.59
CA VAL A 76 -11.19 -8.55 7.29
C VAL A 76 -12.60 -9.09 7.48
N LEU A 77 -13.08 -9.07 8.72
CA LEU A 77 -14.39 -9.54 9.13
C LEU A 77 -15.19 -8.42 9.82
N PRO A 78 -16.53 -8.43 9.71
CA PRO A 78 -17.35 -7.56 10.54
C PRO A 78 -17.20 -7.94 12.02
N ALA A 79 -17.10 -6.93 12.89
CA ALA A 79 -17.12 -7.12 14.34
C ALA A 79 -18.52 -6.85 14.91
N LYS A 80 -18.84 -7.47 16.06
CA LYS A 80 -20.13 -7.21 16.76
C LYS A 80 -20.28 -5.76 17.23
N SER A 81 -19.16 -5.03 17.41
CA SER A 81 -19.15 -3.62 17.82
C SER A 81 -19.56 -2.65 16.71
N GLY A 82 -19.67 -3.12 15.45
CA GLY A 82 -19.92 -2.27 14.27
C GLY A 82 -18.64 -1.80 13.54
N ASP A 83 -17.47 -2.04 14.11
CA ASP A 83 -16.18 -1.93 13.43
C ASP A 83 -15.84 -3.24 12.70
N TYR A 84 -14.56 -3.44 12.35
CA TYR A 84 -14.05 -4.68 11.76
C TYR A 84 -13.00 -5.33 12.67
N ARG A 85 -12.81 -6.63 12.49
CA ARG A 85 -11.63 -7.36 12.95
C ARG A 85 -10.79 -7.76 11.74
N PHE A 86 -9.50 -7.90 11.96
CA PHE A 86 -8.58 -8.33 10.91
C PHE A 86 -7.49 -9.22 11.46
N GLY A 87 -6.88 -9.97 10.54
CA GLY A 87 -5.63 -10.69 10.73
C GLY A 87 -4.76 -10.50 9.50
N LEU A 88 -3.45 -10.43 9.71
CA LEU A 88 -2.46 -10.09 8.70
C LEU A 88 -1.23 -10.97 8.86
N GLU A 89 -0.72 -11.43 7.71
CA GLU A 89 0.60 -12.03 7.57
C GLU A 89 1.29 -11.41 6.34
N ALA A 90 2.55 -11.02 6.48
CA ALA A 90 3.42 -10.62 5.37
C ALA A 90 4.72 -11.42 5.42
N ILE A 91 5.16 -11.96 4.29
CA ILE A 91 6.30 -12.88 4.23
C ILE A 91 7.46 -12.26 3.41
N PHE A 92 8.65 -12.17 4.02
CA PHE A 92 9.86 -11.59 3.43
C PHE A 92 10.97 -12.63 3.20
N GLY A 93 10.66 -13.90 3.40
CA GLY A 93 11.58 -15.02 3.20
C GLY A 93 11.21 -16.20 4.10
N THR A 94 12.14 -17.14 4.25
CA THR A 94 11.94 -18.32 5.10
C THR A 94 11.83 -17.96 6.59
N GLU A 95 12.65 -17.02 7.06
CA GLU A 95 12.76 -16.67 8.49
C GLU A 95 12.23 -15.27 8.83
N GLN A 96 11.75 -14.52 7.83
CA GLN A 96 11.35 -13.12 8.00
C GLN A 96 9.87 -12.98 7.64
N SER A 97 9.07 -12.61 8.62
CA SER A 97 7.62 -12.45 8.47
C SER A 97 7.12 -11.41 9.44
N CYS A 98 5.97 -10.82 9.14
CA CYS A 98 5.22 -10.03 10.10
C CYS A 98 3.83 -10.63 10.25
N HIS A 99 3.38 -10.82 11.48
CA HIS A 99 2.06 -11.37 11.80
C HIS A 99 1.37 -10.49 12.84
N GLY A 100 0.05 -10.32 12.70
CA GLY A 100 -0.73 -9.68 13.74
C GLY A 100 -2.22 -9.64 13.43
N ALA A 101 -3.01 -9.50 14.48
CA ALA A 101 -4.46 -9.36 14.40
C ALA A 101 -4.93 -8.17 15.24
N GLY A 102 -6.14 -7.69 15.00
CA GLY A 102 -6.67 -6.56 15.74
C GLY A 102 -8.02 -6.08 15.25
N THR A 103 -8.31 -4.80 15.50
CA THR A 103 -9.51 -4.13 15.03
C THR A 103 -9.18 -3.17 13.89
N ALA A 104 -10.10 -3.04 12.95
CA ALA A 104 -9.99 -2.10 11.85
C ALA A 104 -11.20 -1.17 11.84
N ARG A 105 -10.96 0.11 11.58
CA ARG A 105 -11.99 1.12 11.40
C ARG A 105 -11.83 1.81 10.05
N ARG A 106 -12.92 1.96 9.32
CA ARG A 106 -12.92 2.63 8.03
C ARG A 106 -13.16 4.13 8.20
N ALA A 107 -12.39 4.94 7.47
CA ALA A 107 -12.52 6.39 7.44
C ALA A 107 -12.26 6.91 6.02
N GLY A 108 -13.31 7.10 5.23
CA GLY A 108 -13.20 7.52 3.83
C GLY A 108 -12.53 6.45 2.97
N ASP A 109 -11.38 6.77 2.41
CA ASP A 109 -10.50 5.89 1.63
C ASP A 109 -9.38 5.27 2.49
N LYS A 110 -9.48 5.38 3.82
CA LYS A 110 -8.51 4.80 4.76
C LYS A 110 -9.10 3.64 5.55
N LEU A 111 -8.25 2.68 5.86
CA LEU A 111 -8.51 1.61 6.81
C LEU A 111 -7.48 1.73 7.96
N ILE A 112 -7.97 2.10 9.14
CA ILE A 112 -7.16 2.28 10.33
C ILE A 112 -7.06 0.93 11.03
N LEU A 113 -5.90 0.30 10.96
CA LEU A 113 -5.58 -0.99 11.56
C LEU A 113 -4.98 -0.75 12.95
N SER A 114 -5.69 -1.17 13.98
CA SER A 114 -5.22 -1.13 15.38
C SER A 114 -4.88 -2.54 15.81
N PHE A 115 -3.59 -2.85 15.88
CA PHE A 115 -3.12 -4.19 16.24
C PHE A 115 -3.31 -4.47 17.73
N SER A 116 -3.70 -5.71 18.04
CA SER A 116 -3.71 -6.25 19.39
C SER A 116 -2.28 -6.60 19.81
N GLY A 117 -1.92 -6.32 21.06
CA GLY A 117 -0.55 -6.56 21.58
C GLY A 117 0.16 -5.29 22.05
N GLY A 118 1.30 -5.45 22.73
CA GLY A 118 1.98 -4.36 23.47
C GLY A 118 2.66 -3.29 22.61
N ARG A 119 2.60 -2.02 23.08
CA ARG A 119 2.70 -0.74 22.32
C ARG A 119 1.67 -0.69 21.19
N LYS A 120 0.84 0.36 21.18
CA LYS A 120 -0.26 0.53 20.22
C LYS A 120 0.29 0.71 18.80
N CYS A 121 0.58 -0.37 18.08
CA CYS A 121 0.86 -0.30 16.64
C CYS A 121 -0.46 0.05 15.93
N ILE A 122 -0.49 1.22 15.31
CA ILE A 122 -1.61 1.68 14.50
C ILE A 122 -1.07 2.00 13.12
N ILE A 123 -1.66 1.40 12.09
CA ILE A 123 -1.33 1.65 10.70
C ILE A 123 -2.54 2.23 9.99
N VAL A 124 -2.36 3.39 9.35
CA VAL A 124 -3.41 4.00 8.51
C VAL A 124 -3.16 3.59 7.06
N ALA A 125 -3.79 2.50 6.65
CA ALA A 125 -3.68 1.96 5.31
C ALA A 125 -4.59 2.71 4.32
N GLN A 126 -4.17 2.79 3.06
CA GLN A 126 -5.03 3.15 1.95
C GLN A 126 -5.97 1.99 1.62
N TYR A 127 -7.24 2.29 1.36
CA TYR A 127 -8.24 1.34 0.90
C TYR A 127 -9.08 1.96 -0.22
N ASP A 128 -8.98 1.38 -1.42
CA ASP A 128 -9.64 1.88 -2.63
C ASP A 128 -10.85 1.02 -3.08
N GLY A 129 -11.21 0.00 -2.30
CA GLY A 129 -12.26 -0.96 -2.67
C GLY A 129 -11.71 -2.34 -2.99
N ASP A 130 -10.61 -2.40 -3.72
CA ASP A 130 -10.02 -3.62 -4.30
C ASP A 130 -8.63 -3.93 -3.74
N GLN A 131 -8.05 -3.03 -2.96
CA GLN A 131 -6.73 -3.21 -2.36
C GLN A 131 -6.64 -2.53 -1.00
N VAL A 132 -5.85 -3.10 -0.11
CA VAL A 132 -5.35 -2.44 1.10
C VAL A 132 -3.84 -2.24 0.95
N ALA A 133 -3.37 -0.99 1.03
CA ALA A 133 -1.94 -0.67 0.93
C ALA A 133 -1.44 0.02 2.19
N LEU A 134 -0.39 -0.54 2.81
CA LEU A 134 0.25 0.04 3.98
C LEU A 134 1.14 1.22 3.55
N PRO A 135 1.31 2.25 4.41
CA PRO A 135 2.15 3.39 4.09
C PRO A 135 3.62 2.97 3.95
N GLY A 136 4.41 3.76 3.23
CA GLY A 136 5.85 3.55 3.08
C GLY A 136 6.69 3.81 4.34
N VAL A 137 6.04 4.27 5.42
CA VAL A 137 6.65 4.47 6.74
C VAL A 137 5.62 4.04 7.78
N VAL A 138 6.00 3.17 8.72
CA VAL A 138 5.16 2.77 9.86
C VAL A 138 5.82 3.17 11.19
N ASP A 139 5.03 3.19 12.27
CA ASP A 139 5.57 3.48 13.60
C ASP A 139 6.49 2.32 14.08
N MET A 140 7.59 2.65 14.76
CA MET A 140 8.53 1.67 15.33
C MET A 140 7.87 0.72 16.36
N ALA A 141 6.68 1.05 16.86
CA ALA A 141 5.87 0.13 17.65
C ALA A 141 5.50 -1.13 16.88
N CYS A 142 5.37 -1.05 15.55
CA CYS A 142 4.96 -2.14 14.68
C CYS A 142 6.08 -3.16 14.42
N ASP A 143 7.34 -2.85 14.73
CA ASP A 143 8.48 -3.78 14.58
C ASP A 143 8.28 -5.06 15.41
N ARG A 144 7.51 -5.01 16.51
CA ARG A 144 7.22 -6.18 17.34
C ARG A 144 6.26 -7.19 16.71
N LEU A 145 5.61 -6.81 15.61
CA LEU A 145 4.81 -7.72 14.81
C LEU A 145 5.68 -8.59 13.90
N CYS A 146 6.98 -8.30 13.81
CA CYS A 146 7.86 -8.87 12.82
C CYS A 146 8.99 -9.70 13.44
N ASP A 147 9.26 -10.84 12.81
CA ASP A 147 10.43 -11.67 13.05
C ASP A 147 11.57 -11.31 12.09
N GLY A 148 12.79 -11.42 12.59
CA GLY A 148 14.00 -11.12 11.82
C GLY A 148 14.08 -9.65 11.41
N ARG A 149 14.17 -9.37 10.11
CA ARG A 149 14.23 -8.01 9.54
C ARG A 149 12.99 -7.67 8.68
N GLY A 150 11.89 -8.38 8.88
CA GLY A 150 10.62 -8.04 8.26
C GLY A 150 10.14 -6.65 8.70
N ASN A 151 9.38 -5.97 7.84
CA ASN A 151 8.67 -4.74 8.19
C ASN A 151 7.37 -4.64 7.40
N LEU A 152 6.43 -3.80 7.84
CA LEU A 152 5.13 -3.62 7.19
C LEU A 152 5.09 -2.43 6.22
N GLU A 153 6.24 -1.83 5.90
CA GLU A 153 6.30 -0.63 5.07
C GLU A 153 6.00 -0.95 3.61
N GLY A 154 5.03 -0.26 3.03
CA GLY A 154 4.66 -0.40 1.61
C GLY A 154 4.03 -1.73 1.22
N VAL A 155 3.78 -2.63 2.18
CA VAL A 155 3.13 -3.92 1.90
C VAL A 155 1.74 -3.69 1.34
N THR A 156 1.36 -4.48 0.34
CA THR A 156 0.13 -4.29 -0.41
C THR A 156 -0.64 -5.60 -0.54
N PHE A 157 -1.94 -5.56 -0.18
CA PHE A 157 -2.85 -6.69 -0.17
C PHE A 157 -3.99 -6.45 -1.17
N PRO A 158 -3.89 -6.96 -2.42
CA PRO A 158 -4.98 -6.90 -3.38
C PRO A 158 -6.08 -7.89 -3.01
N ARG A 159 -7.33 -7.55 -3.30
CA ARG A 159 -8.51 -8.34 -2.96
C ARG A 159 -8.61 -9.60 -3.82
N ILE A 160 -8.90 -10.72 -3.17
CA ILE A 160 -9.19 -12.01 -3.79
C ILE A 160 -10.68 -12.35 -3.67
N ALA A 161 -11.32 -11.98 -2.56
CA ALA A 161 -12.74 -12.20 -2.33
C ALA A 161 -13.35 -11.07 -1.49
N ASN A 162 -14.65 -10.83 -1.65
CA ASN A 162 -15.40 -9.77 -0.98
C ASN A 162 -16.44 -10.30 0.04
N ASP A 163 -16.34 -11.57 0.44
CA ASP A 163 -17.25 -12.21 1.39
C ASP A 163 -16.52 -12.64 2.69
N ALA A 164 -17.28 -12.65 3.79
CA ALA A 164 -16.76 -13.05 5.11
C ALA A 164 -16.37 -14.54 5.18
N GLY A 165 -17.00 -15.39 4.37
CA GLY A 165 -16.70 -16.83 4.34
C GLY A 165 -15.29 -17.10 3.81
N ALA A 166 -14.87 -16.39 2.76
CA ALA A 166 -13.51 -16.44 2.24
C ALA A 166 -12.50 -15.90 3.26
N ALA A 167 -12.83 -14.80 3.94
CA ALA A 167 -11.98 -14.25 5.00
C ALA A 167 -11.77 -15.23 6.17
N LEU A 168 -12.83 -15.94 6.62
CA LEU A 168 -12.74 -16.96 7.68
C LEU A 168 -11.92 -18.21 7.27
N ARG A 169 -11.86 -18.51 5.98
CA ARG A 169 -11.04 -19.60 5.45
C ARG A 169 -9.59 -19.20 5.21
N ALA A 170 -9.22 -17.94 5.46
CA ALA A 170 -7.84 -17.49 5.34
C ALA A 170 -6.95 -18.26 6.33
N ARG A 171 -5.77 -18.66 5.85
CA ARG A 171 -4.75 -19.35 6.61
C ARG A 171 -3.42 -18.63 6.45
N ASP A 172 -2.65 -18.59 7.53
CA ASP A 172 -1.28 -18.12 7.52
C ASP A 172 -0.32 -19.18 6.95
N ARG A 173 0.99 -19.00 7.11
CA ARG A 173 2.01 -19.94 6.65
C ARG A 173 2.07 -21.21 7.49
N GLU A 174 1.62 -21.17 8.74
CA GLU A 174 1.60 -22.32 9.66
C GLU A 174 0.30 -23.13 9.57
N ASP A 175 -0.58 -22.77 8.62
CA ASP A 175 -1.92 -23.32 8.40
C ASP A 175 -2.89 -23.03 9.56
N GLU A 176 -2.61 -22.01 10.35
CA GLU A 176 -3.50 -21.53 11.40
C GLU A 176 -4.53 -20.54 10.84
N PRO A 177 -5.71 -20.41 11.47
CA PRO A 177 -6.70 -19.42 11.07
C PRO A 177 -6.14 -17.99 11.17
N LEU A 178 -6.09 -17.28 10.04
CA LEU A 178 -5.62 -15.89 10.04
C LEU A 178 -6.64 -14.95 10.71
N CYS A 179 -7.93 -15.24 10.56
CA CYS A 179 -9.02 -14.49 11.20
C CYS A 179 -9.94 -15.42 11.98
N GLU A 180 -10.48 -14.88 13.07
CA GLU A 180 -11.49 -15.53 13.88
C GLU A 180 -12.75 -14.67 13.97
N ALA A 181 -13.91 -15.33 14.01
CA ALA A 181 -15.17 -14.65 14.28
C ALA A 181 -15.24 -14.19 15.76
N ASP A 182 -16.13 -13.24 16.02
CA ASP A 182 -16.53 -12.83 17.38
C ASP A 182 -17.51 -13.78 18.05
#